data_AF-A0A661CZX8-F1
#
_entry.id   AF-A0A661CZX8-F1
#
_cell.length_a   1.000
_cell.length_b   1.000
_cell.length_c   1.000
_cell.angle_alpha   90.00
_cell.angle_beta   90.00
_cell.angle_gamma   90.00
#
_symmetry.space_group_name_H-M   'P 1'
#
loop_
_entity.id
_entity.type
_entity.pdbx_description
1 polymer ?
#
loop_
_entity_poly.entity_id
_entity_poly.type
_entity_poly.pdbx_seq_one_letter_code
_entity_poly.pdbx_strand_id
1 'polypeptide(L)'
;MNKQQNVQENGERVKRLSFRLQEHKDDQINVPKLVRQIVKNDMWRKFTVEATGKVVEHDNFLEFVTQPPPEGLGATYKNLWILCQDDLEIQEMLVSLIPNEPVTWLPPYLGEKVKEVKPGAPKSTNKPTRNFQRLKREAKKGNKKAVKLLQQVEKGAKNEKGKPMTPYRALVELGIHKQATPIPQTIKGLADKLPRTFNQKQIAELVSLLNNNKKD
;
A
#
# COMPACT_ATOMS: atom_id res chain seq x y z
N MET A 1 -12.79 30.21 -25.55
CA MET A 1 -13.71 29.73 -24.48
C MET A 1 -13.55 30.61 -23.27
N ASN A 2 -14.65 31.06 -22.68
CA ASN A 2 -14.67 32.09 -21.65
C ASN A 2 -14.15 31.52 -20.32
N LYS A 3 -13.25 32.23 -19.59
CA LYS A 3 -12.67 31.71 -18.33
C LYS A 3 -13.74 31.30 -17.31
N GLN A 4 -14.88 32.00 -17.28
CA GLN A 4 -16.02 31.69 -16.41
C GLN A 4 -16.76 30.39 -16.79
N GLN A 5 -16.90 30.09 -18.09
CA GLN A 5 -17.51 28.83 -18.55
C GLN A 5 -16.68 27.62 -18.12
N ASN A 6 -15.35 27.74 -18.14
CA ASN A 6 -14.45 26.65 -17.77
C ASN A 6 -14.54 26.30 -16.26
N VAL A 7 -14.64 27.31 -15.38
CA VAL A 7 -14.73 27.10 -13.93
C VAL A 7 -16.08 26.48 -13.53
N GLN A 8 -17.14 26.79 -14.27
CA GLN A 8 -18.47 26.19 -14.07
C GLN A 8 -18.52 24.73 -14.56
N GLU A 9 -17.95 24.43 -15.74
CA GLU A 9 -17.80 23.05 -16.23
C GLU A 9 -16.96 22.18 -15.30
N ASN A 10 -15.89 22.75 -14.71
CA ASN A 10 -15.09 22.07 -13.70
C ASN A 10 -15.94 21.67 -12.49
N GLY A 11 -16.80 22.59 -12.03
CA GLY A 11 -17.71 22.37 -10.91
C GLY A 11 -18.67 21.21 -11.15
N GLU A 12 -19.26 21.14 -12.34
CA GLU A 12 -20.13 20.03 -12.73
C GLU A 12 -19.39 18.69 -12.71
N ARG A 13 -18.16 18.63 -13.22
CA ARG A 13 -17.36 17.40 -13.24
C ARG A 13 -16.98 16.95 -11.83
N VAL A 14 -16.57 17.88 -10.98
CA VAL A 14 -16.27 17.61 -9.56
C VAL A 14 -17.52 17.11 -8.82
N LYS A 15 -18.67 17.77 -9.01
CA LYS A 15 -19.95 17.33 -8.44
C LYS A 15 -20.29 15.91 -8.88
N ARG A 16 -20.21 15.61 -10.18
CA ARG A 16 -20.45 14.25 -10.72
C ARG A 16 -19.51 13.22 -10.09
N LEU A 17 -18.23 13.55 -9.89
CA LEU A 17 -17.29 12.67 -9.21
C LEU A 17 -17.69 12.45 -7.74
N SER A 18 -17.97 13.51 -6.99
CA SER A 18 -18.37 13.42 -5.57
C SER A 18 -19.63 12.59 -5.38
N PHE A 19 -20.63 12.77 -6.25
CA PHE A 19 -21.88 12.03 -6.21
C PHE A 19 -21.66 10.54 -6.48
N ARG A 20 -20.83 10.19 -7.47
CA ARG A 20 -20.48 8.80 -7.78
C ARG A 20 -19.65 8.12 -6.69
N LEU A 21 -18.87 8.89 -5.93
CA LEU A 21 -18.13 8.35 -4.78
C LEU A 21 -19.07 8.07 -3.59
N GLN A 22 -20.19 8.79 -3.49
CA GLN A 22 -21.19 8.62 -2.44
C GLN A 22 -22.25 7.56 -2.79
N GLU A 23 -22.58 7.37 -4.07
CA GLU A 23 -23.50 6.33 -4.49
C GLU A 23 -22.84 4.95 -4.44
N HIS A 24 -23.34 4.07 -3.56
CA HIS A 24 -22.88 2.68 -3.41
C HIS A 24 -23.31 1.73 -4.55
N LYS A 25 -23.71 2.25 -5.72
CA LYS A 25 -24.17 1.43 -6.85
C LYS A 25 -23.01 1.06 -7.78
N ASP A 26 -23.18 -0.04 -8.51
CA ASP A 26 -22.21 -0.76 -9.38
C ASP A 26 -21.55 0.07 -10.50
N ASP A 27 -21.80 1.37 -10.58
CA ASP A 27 -21.36 2.28 -11.64
C ASP A 27 -19.94 2.87 -11.41
N GLN A 28 -19.13 2.19 -10.60
CA GLN A 28 -17.72 2.52 -10.34
C GLN A 28 -16.85 2.48 -11.61
N ILE A 29 -17.34 1.83 -12.67
CA ILE A 29 -16.69 1.69 -13.98
C ILE A 29 -16.27 3.05 -14.57
N ASN A 30 -16.98 4.14 -14.26
CA ASN A 30 -16.70 5.46 -14.81
C ASN A 30 -15.95 6.41 -13.86
N VAL A 31 -15.63 5.99 -12.63
CA VAL A 31 -14.87 6.81 -11.68
C VAL A 31 -13.45 7.10 -12.16
N PRO A 32 -12.66 6.12 -12.65
CA PRO A 32 -11.30 6.39 -13.13
C PRO A 32 -11.26 7.41 -14.27
N LYS A 33 -12.17 7.28 -15.25
CA LYS A 33 -12.26 8.24 -16.38
C LYS A 33 -12.49 9.68 -15.92
N LEU A 34 -13.36 9.89 -14.91
CA LEU A 34 -13.61 11.21 -14.35
C LEU A 34 -12.41 11.75 -13.56
N VAL A 35 -11.78 10.90 -12.74
CA VAL A 35 -10.55 11.26 -12.00
C VAL A 35 -9.46 11.72 -12.98
N ARG A 36 -9.23 10.96 -14.05
CA ARG A 36 -8.28 11.30 -15.11
C ARG A 36 -8.55 12.67 -15.73
N GLN A 37 -9.81 12.97 -16.06
CA GLN A 37 -10.17 14.26 -16.64
C GLN A 37 -9.93 15.42 -15.67
N ILE A 38 -10.29 15.24 -14.41
CA ILE A 38 -10.14 16.26 -13.37
C ILE A 38 -8.66 16.53 -13.08
N VAL A 39 -7.86 15.47 -12.95
CA VAL A 39 -6.42 15.56 -12.68
C VAL A 39 -5.67 16.15 -13.88
N LYS A 40 -5.86 15.61 -15.09
CA LYS A 40 -5.12 16.02 -16.29
C LYS A 40 -5.31 17.49 -16.66
N ASN A 41 -6.49 18.04 -16.37
CA ASN A 41 -6.84 19.41 -16.72
C ASN A 41 -6.85 20.35 -15.51
N ASP A 42 -6.29 19.93 -14.37
CA ASP A 42 -6.23 20.71 -13.12
C ASP A 42 -7.58 21.28 -12.66
N MET A 43 -8.69 20.59 -12.98
CA MET A 43 -10.06 21.08 -12.72
C MET A 43 -10.36 21.16 -11.22
N TRP A 44 -9.63 20.40 -10.42
CA TRP A 44 -9.70 20.38 -8.96
C TRP A 44 -9.14 21.66 -8.32
N ARG A 45 -8.24 22.39 -8.99
CA ARG A 45 -7.59 23.58 -8.43
C ARG A 45 -8.53 24.76 -8.30
N LYS A 46 -9.47 24.90 -9.24
CA LYS A 46 -10.42 26.03 -9.29
C LYS A 46 -11.71 25.63 -9.99
N PHE A 47 -12.81 25.68 -9.25
CA PHE A 47 -14.14 25.37 -9.76
C PHE A 47 -15.25 26.11 -9.02
N THR A 48 -16.42 26.23 -9.64
CA THR A 48 -17.59 26.84 -9.02
C THR A 48 -18.46 25.77 -8.37
N VAL A 49 -18.81 25.95 -7.11
CA VAL A 49 -19.80 25.12 -6.42
C VAL A 49 -21.19 25.47 -6.93
N GLU A 50 -21.83 24.55 -7.65
CA GLU A 50 -23.13 24.78 -8.29
C GLU A 50 -24.23 25.19 -7.28
N ALA A 51 -24.22 24.60 -6.08
CA ALA A 51 -25.24 24.86 -5.06
C ALA A 51 -25.17 26.28 -4.46
N THR A 52 -23.99 26.89 -4.43
CA THR A 52 -23.75 28.18 -3.75
C THR A 52 -23.25 29.28 -4.68
N GLY A 53 -22.87 28.94 -5.92
CA GLY A 53 -22.24 29.84 -6.87
C GLY A 53 -20.82 30.29 -6.46
N LYS A 54 -20.27 29.76 -5.36
CA LYS A 54 -18.95 30.15 -4.85
C LYS A 54 -17.83 29.51 -5.66
N VAL A 55 -16.78 30.27 -5.93
CA VAL A 55 -15.55 29.75 -6.51
C VAL A 55 -14.67 29.20 -5.39
N VAL A 56 -14.30 27.94 -5.50
CA VAL A 56 -13.40 27.25 -4.58
C VAL A 56 -12.05 27.08 -5.26
N GLU A 57 -10.99 27.34 -4.52
CA GLU A 57 -9.61 27.16 -4.96
C GLU A 57 -8.88 26.25 -3.96
N HIS A 58 -8.09 25.31 -4.48
CA HIS A 58 -7.30 24.37 -3.69
C HIS A 58 -5.84 24.46 -4.08
N ASP A 59 -4.96 24.62 -3.08
CA ASP A 59 -3.53 24.74 -3.32
C ASP A 59 -2.89 23.38 -3.62
N ASN A 60 -3.43 22.32 -3.01
CA ASN A 60 -2.93 20.97 -3.15
C ASN A 60 -4.06 19.96 -3.39
N PHE A 61 -3.74 18.87 -4.09
CA PHE A 61 -4.75 17.87 -4.47
C PHE A 61 -5.31 17.12 -3.26
N LEU A 62 -4.52 16.97 -2.20
CA LEU A 62 -4.95 16.25 -0.99
C LEU A 62 -6.06 16.99 -0.26
N GLU A 63 -5.98 18.32 -0.20
CA GLU A 63 -7.01 19.22 0.33
C GLU A 63 -8.32 19.04 -0.45
N PHE A 64 -8.27 19.09 -1.79
CA PHE A 64 -9.44 18.82 -2.63
C PHE A 64 -10.07 17.45 -2.35
N VAL A 65 -9.27 16.39 -2.21
CA VAL A 65 -9.78 15.03 -1.98
C VAL A 65 -10.42 14.90 -0.59
N THR A 66 -9.82 15.51 0.42
CA THR A 66 -10.24 15.37 1.83
C THR A 66 -11.33 16.35 2.25
N GLN A 67 -11.40 17.53 1.61
CA GLN A 67 -12.45 18.52 1.85
C GLN A 67 -13.82 17.92 1.54
N PRO A 68 -14.82 18.05 2.42
CA PRO A 68 -16.15 17.48 2.21
C PRO A 68 -16.87 18.12 1.00
N PRO A 69 -17.80 17.40 0.36
CA PRO A 69 -18.68 17.99 -0.63
C PRO A 69 -19.53 19.12 -0.01
N PRO A 70 -19.84 20.18 -0.75
CA PRO A 70 -19.64 20.35 -2.19
C PRO A 70 -18.29 20.98 -2.60
N GLU A 71 -17.43 21.31 -1.64
CA GLU A 71 -16.15 22.01 -1.87
C GLU A 71 -14.99 21.05 -2.17
N GLY A 72 -15.19 19.75 -2.00
CA GLY A 72 -14.24 18.69 -2.36
C GLY A 72 -14.93 17.34 -2.50
N LEU A 73 -14.18 16.25 -2.33
CA LEU A 73 -14.71 14.89 -2.50
C LEU A 73 -15.14 14.20 -1.20
N GLY A 74 -14.68 14.67 -0.04
CA GLY A 74 -14.91 14.03 1.26
C GLY A 74 -14.40 12.60 1.32
N ALA A 75 -13.40 12.28 0.51
CA ALA A 75 -12.83 10.96 0.38
C ALA A 75 -11.42 10.93 0.98
N THR A 76 -10.87 9.73 1.11
CA THR A 76 -9.43 9.59 1.38
C THR A 76 -8.70 9.34 0.07
N TYR A 77 -7.46 9.82 -0.03
CA TYR A 77 -6.61 9.52 -1.18
C TYR A 77 -6.46 8.00 -1.41
N LYS A 78 -6.39 7.22 -0.32
CA LYS A 78 -6.36 5.75 -0.39
C LYS A 78 -7.59 5.17 -1.09
N ASN A 79 -8.78 5.67 -0.80
CA ASN A 79 -10.00 5.18 -1.45
C ASN A 79 -9.99 5.52 -2.94
N LEU A 80 -9.57 6.74 -3.30
CA LEU A 80 -9.46 7.18 -4.68
C LEU A 80 -8.40 6.37 -5.45
N TRP A 81 -7.30 6.02 -4.80
CA TRP A 81 -6.26 5.13 -5.32
C TRP A 81 -6.78 3.72 -5.63
N ILE A 82 -7.51 3.12 -4.68
CA ILE A 82 -8.09 1.77 -4.84
C ILE A 82 -9.09 1.76 -5.99
N LEU A 83 -9.92 2.79 -6.12
CA LEU A 83 -10.88 2.90 -7.22
C LEU A 83 -10.22 3.02 -8.59
N CYS A 84 -8.95 3.46 -8.65
CA CYS A 84 -8.18 3.58 -9.89
C CYS A 84 -7.18 2.42 -10.06
N GLN A 85 -7.31 1.30 -9.34
CA GLN A 85 -6.30 0.25 -9.32
C GLN A 85 -6.02 -0.41 -10.67
N ASP A 86 -7.02 -0.45 -11.55
CA ASP A 86 -6.93 -1.09 -12.87
C ASP A 86 -6.38 -0.14 -13.95
N ASP A 87 -6.07 1.12 -13.60
CA ASP A 87 -5.56 2.14 -14.51
C ASP A 87 -4.22 2.71 -14.00
N LEU A 88 -3.12 2.09 -14.47
CA LEU A 88 -1.75 2.43 -14.07
C LEU A 88 -1.38 3.89 -14.38
N GLU A 89 -1.86 4.44 -15.50
CA GLU A 89 -1.54 5.82 -15.88
C GLU A 89 -2.18 6.81 -14.89
N ILE A 90 -3.40 6.54 -14.43
CA ILE A 90 -4.05 7.36 -13.40
C ILE A 90 -3.30 7.24 -12.07
N GLN A 91 -2.87 6.05 -11.69
CA GLN A 91 -2.07 5.86 -10.50
C GLN A 91 -0.78 6.70 -10.54
N GLU A 92 -0.04 6.69 -11.64
CA GLU A 92 1.17 7.52 -11.79
C GLU A 92 0.86 9.02 -11.69
N MET A 93 -0.23 9.48 -12.32
CA MET A 93 -0.69 10.86 -12.20
C MET A 93 -1.08 11.23 -10.75
N LEU A 94 -1.72 10.33 -10.02
CA LEU A 94 -2.07 10.56 -8.63
C LEU A 94 -0.84 10.60 -7.72
N VAL A 95 0.19 9.82 -7.99
CA VAL A 95 1.45 9.86 -7.21
C VAL A 95 2.16 11.19 -7.42
N SER A 96 2.24 11.68 -8.65
CA SER A 96 2.94 12.94 -8.96
C SER A 96 2.29 14.18 -8.31
N LEU A 97 1.01 14.09 -7.96
CA LEU A 97 0.26 15.15 -7.28
C LEU A 97 0.47 15.19 -5.76
N ILE A 98 1.09 14.17 -5.15
CA ILE A 98 1.44 14.20 -3.72
C ILE A 98 2.90 14.68 -3.58
N PRO A 99 3.17 15.75 -2.80
CA PRO A 99 4.54 16.14 -2.48
C PRO A 99 5.24 15.01 -1.73
N ASN A 100 6.53 14.77 -2.00
CA ASN A 100 7.42 13.67 -1.51
C ASN A 100 7.40 13.41 0.03
N GLU A 101 6.25 13.07 0.59
CA GLU A 101 6.12 12.48 1.90
C GLU A 101 6.27 10.97 1.75
N PRO A 102 6.90 10.28 2.72
CA PRO A 102 6.99 8.83 2.71
C PRO A 102 5.60 8.24 2.97
N VAL A 103 4.80 8.15 1.93
CA VAL A 103 3.42 7.69 1.97
C VAL A 103 3.40 6.21 2.36
N THR A 104 3.21 5.93 3.65
CA THR A 104 3.28 4.58 4.24
C THR A 104 2.18 3.61 3.75
N TRP A 105 1.19 4.12 3.01
CA TRP A 105 0.09 3.36 2.42
C TRP A 105 0.19 3.18 0.90
N LEU A 106 1.20 3.75 0.24
CA LEU A 106 1.47 3.47 -1.18
C LEU A 106 2.06 2.06 -1.31
N PRO A 107 1.59 1.24 -2.27
CA PRO A 107 2.19 -0.06 -2.52
C PRO A 107 3.69 0.08 -2.86
N PRO A 108 4.56 -0.82 -2.36
CA PRO A 108 6.00 -0.67 -2.45
C PRO A 108 6.57 -0.61 -3.88
N TYR A 109 5.79 -0.96 -4.91
CA TYR A 109 6.23 -0.98 -6.31
C TYR A 109 6.28 0.40 -6.99
N LEU A 110 5.74 1.47 -6.40
CA LEU A 110 5.77 2.83 -6.97
C LEU A 110 6.84 3.76 -6.36
N GLY A 111 7.49 3.34 -5.27
CA GLY A 111 8.59 4.08 -4.63
C GLY A 111 9.99 3.70 -5.12
N GLU A 112 10.12 2.73 -6.04
CA GLU A 112 11.41 2.23 -6.50
C GLU A 112 11.94 3.00 -7.72
N LYS A 113 12.07 4.33 -7.59
CA LYS A 113 13.17 5.04 -8.24
C LYS A 113 13.82 5.96 -7.21
N VAL A 114 15.14 5.79 -7.08
CA VAL A 114 16.10 6.61 -6.32
C VAL A 114 16.56 6.05 -4.96
N LYS A 115 17.64 5.26 -5.08
CA LYS A 115 18.93 5.30 -4.35
C LYS A 115 19.03 4.95 -2.86
N GLU A 116 19.95 4.00 -2.63
CA GLU A 116 20.81 3.78 -1.46
C GLU A 116 20.17 3.83 -0.07
N VAL A 117 19.94 2.61 0.43
CA VAL A 117 19.62 2.31 1.82
C VAL A 117 20.77 2.77 2.74
N LYS A 118 20.64 3.95 3.36
CA LYS A 118 21.28 4.21 4.66
C LYS A 118 20.42 3.58 5.77
N PRO A 119 21.03 2.95 6.79
CA PRO A 119 20.29 2.24 7.82
C PRO A 119 19.65 3.23 8.79
N GLY A 120 18.43 3.68 8.47
CA GLY A 120 17.61 4.50 9.36
C GLY A 120 17.05 3.68 10.52
N ALA A 121 17.23 4.20 11.73
CA ALA A 121 16.74 3.67 13.00
C ALA A 121 15.25 3.28 12.97
N PRO A 122 14.83 2.32 13.82
CA PRO A 122 13.46 1.78 13.79
C PRO A 122 12.43 2.88 14.10
N LYS A 123 11.50 3.10 13.16
CA LYS A 123 10.32 3.95 13.34
C LYS A 123 9.54 3.46 14.57
N SER A 124 9.55 4.27 15.62
CA SER A 124 8.71 4.08 16.81
C SER A 124 7.25 4.26 16.40
N THR A 125 6.54 3.15 16.24
CA THR A 125 5.09 3.14 16.38
C THR A 125 4.81 2.76 17.84
N ASN A 126 4.28 3.70 18.62
CA ASN A 126 3.99 3.55 20.06
C ASN A 126 2.91 2.48 20.39
N LYS A 127 2.62 1.55 19.46
CA LYS A 127 1.77 0.39 19.71
C LYS A 127 2.61 -0.88 19.56
N PRO A 128 2.77 -1.70 20.62
CA PRO A 128 3.53 -2.93 20.55
C PRO A 128 2.90 -3.83 19.47
N THR A 129 3.70 -4.18 18.47
CA THR A 129 3.28 -5.06 17.37
C THR A 129 2.70 -6.37 17.93
N ARG A 130 1.68 -6.93 17.26
CA ARG A 130 1.04 -8.21 17.62
C ARG A 130 2.06 -9.33 17.91
N ASN A 131 3.16 -9.34 17.16
CA ASN A 131 4.27 -10.28 17.34
C ASN A 131 5.05 -10.03 18.65
N PHE A 132 5.27 -8.79 19.04
CA PHE A 132 5.91 -8.44 20.31
C PHE A 132 5.06 -8.85 21.51
N GLN A 133 3.74 -8.63 21.44
CA GLN A 133 2.81 -9.10 22.47
C GLN A 133 2.82 -10.64 22.59
N ARG A 134 2.86 -11.35 21.45
CA ARG A 134 2.94 -12.81 21.43
C ARG A 134 4.25 -13.31 22.03
N LEU A 135 5.38 -12.69 21.70
CA LEU A 135 6.68 -13.01 22.28
C LEU A 135 6.70 -12.78 23.80
N LYS A 136 6.09 -11.70 24.29
CA LYS A 136 5.93 -11.43 25.73
C LYS A 136 5.11 -12.52 26.44
N ARG A 137 4.06 -13.06 25.81
CA ARG A 137 3.27 -14.17 26.38
C ARG A 137 4.11 -15.43 26.50
N GLU A 138 4.91 -15.77 25.49
CA GLU A 138 5.78 -16.95 25.53
C GLU A 138 6.90 -16.82 26.56
N ALA A 139 7.45 -15.61 26.74
CA ALA A 139 8.37 -15.32 27.85
C ALA A 139 7.70 -15.50 29.22
N LYS A 140 6.45 -15.02 29.39
CA LYS A 140 5.67 -15.19 30.63
C LYS A 140 5.29 -16.64 30.93
N LYS A 141 5.15 -17.49 29.90
CA LYS A 141 4.93 -18.94 30.05
C LYS A 141 6.16 -19.72 30.53
N GLY A 142 7.29 -19.05 30.80
CA GLY A 142 8.51 -19.68 31.33
C GLY A 142 9.49 -20.17 30.26
N ASN A 143 9.32 -19.81 28.99
CA ASN A 143 10.27 -20.20 27.94
C ASN A 143 11.57 -19.37 28.05
N LYS A 144 12.64 -19.99 28.57
CA LYS A 144 13.97 -19.36 28.73
C LYS A 144 14.55 -18.80 27.43
N LYS A 145 14.28 -19.43 26.27
CA LYS A 145 14.71 -18.92 24.96
C LYS A 145 13.93 -17.66 24.56
N ALA A 146 12.63 -17.62 24.83
CA ALA A 146 11.79 -16.47 24.54
C ALA A 146 12.19 -15.23 25.37
N VAL A 147 12.59 -15.42 26.63
CA VAL A 147 13.12 -14.33 27.49
C VAL A 147 14.39 -13.73 26.90
N LYS A 148 15.35 -14.57 26.48
CA LYS A 148 16.60 -14.11 25.84
C LYS A 148 16.33 -13.35 24.54
N LEU A 149 15.43 -13.87 23.71
CA LEU A 149 15.07 -13.24 22.43
C LEU A 149 14.31 -11.92 22.63
N LEU A 150 13.45 -11.83 23.64
CA LEU A 150 12.76 -10.59 23.99
C LEU A 150 13.77 -9.50 24.39
N GLN A 151 14.76 -9.84 25.22
CA GLN A 151 15.83 -8.91 25.60
C GLN A 151 16.67 -8.48 24.39
N GLN A 152 16.95 -9.38 23.44
CA GLN A 152 17.66 -9.04 22.21
C GLN A 152 16.86 -8.10 21.31
N VAL A 153 15.54 -8.30 21.21
CA VAL A 153 14.64 -7.41 20.47
C VAL A 153 14.56 -6.03 21.12
N GLU A 154 14.43 -5.96 22.45
CA GLU A 154 14.37 -4.70 23.21
C GLU A 154 15.70 -3.92 23.14
N LYS A 155 16.84 -4.61 23.10
CA LYS A 155 18.17 -4.00 22.92
C LYS A 155 18.51 -3.68 21.46
N GLY A 156 17.63 -3.98 20.50
CA GLY A 156 17.90 -3.77 19.08
C GLY A 156 19.09 -4.59 18.54
N ALA A 157 19.39 -5.74 19.17
CA ALA A 157 20.53 -6.57 18.80
C ALA A 157 20.43 -7.11 17.37
N LYS A 158 21.56 -7.46 16.76
CA LYS A 158 21.61 -8.14 15.46
C LYS A 158 21.76 -9.64 15.66
N ASN A 159 21.20 -10.43 14.76
CA ASN A 159 21.43 -11.88 14.73
C ASN A 159 22.80 -12.22 14.14
N GLU A 160 23.15 -13.52 14.13
CA GLU A 160 24.41 -14.04 13.56
C GLU A 160 24.63 -13.64 12.09
N LYS A 161 23.57 -13.30 11.37
CA LYS A 161 23.61 -12.84 9.96
C LYS A 161 23.67 -11.31 9.82
N GLY A 162 23.96 -10.60 10.91
CA GLY A 162 24.07 -9.14 10.94
C GLY A 162 22.75 -8.38 10.76
N LYS A 163 21.61 -9.07 10.75
CA LYS A 163 20.29 -8.44 10.54
C LYS A 163 19.63 -8.10 11.88
N PRO A 164 18.86 -6.99 11.97
CA PRO A 164 18.22 -6.58 13.22
C PRO A 164 17.25 -7.65 13.74
N MET A 165 17.30 -7.92 15.04
CA MET A 165 16.42 -8.86 15.70
C MET A 165 15.04 -8.22 15.88
N THR A 166 14.08 -8.66 15.07
CA THR A 166 12.69 -8.15 15.12
C THR A 166 11.80 -9.12 15.89
N PRO A 167 10.65 -8.67 16.43
CA PRO A 167 9.69 -9.55 17.10
C PRO A 167 9.24 -10.74 16.24
N TYR A 168 9.13 -10.54 14.91
CA TYR A 168 8.82 -11.64 13.98
C TYR A 168 9.95 -12.67 13.90
N ARG A 169 11.20 -12.22 13.76
CA ARG A 169 12.37 -13.13 13.70
C ARG A 169 12.57 -13.92 14.98
N ALA A 170 12.40 -13.29 16.13
CA ALA A 170 12.44 -13.96 17.43
C ALA A 170 11.40 -15.11 17.49
N LEU A 171 10.19 -14.89 16.97
CA LEU A 171 9.18 -15.95 16.92
C LEU A 171 9.48 -17.04 15.87
N VAL A 172 10.19 -16.72 14.79
CA VAL A 172 10.70 -17.72 13.82
C VAL A 172 11.79 -18.57 14.47
N GLU A 173 12.71 -17.98 15.23
CA GLU A 173 13.75 -18.72 15.98
C GLU A 173 13.15 -19.60 17.09
N LEU A 174 12.00 -19.20 17.66
CA LEU A 174 11.22 -20.04 18.57
C LEU A 174 10.43 -21.15 17.87
N GLY A 175 10.44 -21.22 16.53
CA GLY A 175 9.67 -22.20 15.75
C GLY A 175 8.16 -21.94 15.71
N ILE A 176 7.70 -20.79 16.24
CA ILE A 176 6.27 -20.44 16.30
C ILE A 176 5.78 -19.91 14.95
N HIS A 177 6.64 -19.21 14.22
CA HIS A 177 6.38 -18.80 12.85
C HIS A 177 7.28 -19.57 11.89
N LYS A 178 6.70 -20.02 10.77
CA LYS A 178 7.47 -20.51 9.63
C LYS A 178 8.05 -19.30 8.89
N GLN A 179 9.33 -19.39 8.52
CA GLN A 179 9.96 -18.34 7.72
C GLN A 179 9.29 -18.31 6.34
N ALA A 180 8.67 -17.18 5.98
CA ALA A 180 8.14 -17.00 4.64
C ALA A 180 9.30 -16.94 3.64
N THR A 181 9.39 -17.92 2.75
CA THR A 181 10.30 -17.89 1.61
C THR A 181 9.58 -17.21 0.44
N PRO A 182 10.03 -16.03 -0.01
CA PRO A 182 9.42 -15.38 -1.15
C PRO A 182 9.60 -16.26 -2.39
N ILE A 183 8.52 -16.56 -3.09
CA ILE A 183 8.54 -17.33 -4.33
C ILE A 183 9.11 -16.41 -5.42
N PRO A 184 10.24 -16.77 -6.06
CA PRO A 184 10.80 -15.99 -7.16
C PRO A 184 9.83 -15.95 -8.34
N GLN A 185 9.69 -14.81 -9.00
CA GLN A 185 8.82 -14.66 -10.17
C GLN A 185 9.46 -15.16 -11.47
N THR A 186 10.75 -15.49 -11.45
CA THR A 186 11.49 -15.97 -12.61
C THR A 186 11.74 -17.47 -12.53
N ILE A 187 11.65 -18.16 -13.68
CA ILE A 187 11.91 -19.61 -13.80
C ILE A 187 13.30 -19.96 -13.27
N LYS A 188 14.31 -19.14 -13.61
CA LYS A 188 15.70 -19.30 -13.12
C LYS A 188 15.80 -19.14 -11.61
N GLY A 189 15.12 -18.13 -11.04
CA GLY A 189 15.10 -17.92 -9.58
C GLY A 189 14.40 -19.06 -8.84
N LEU A 190 13.32 -19.60 -9.40
CA LEU A 190 12.62 -20.78 -8.87
C LEU A 190 13.52 -22.02 -8.89
N ALA A 191 14.21 -22.27 -10.01
CA ALA A 191 15.12 -23.41 -10.16
C ALA A 191 16.29 -23.37 -9.16
N ASP A 192 16.82 -22.18 -8.83
CA ASP A 192 17.90 -22.04 -7.86
C ASP A 192 17.43 -22.20 -6.40
N LYS A 193 16.16 -21.89 -6.12
CA LYS A 193 15.63 -21.76 -4.76
C LYS A 193 14.84 -22.96 -4.27
N LEU A 194 14.17 -23.67 -5.19
CA LEU A 194 13.43 -24.90 -4.89
C LEU A 194 14.33 -25.97 -4.25
N PRO A 195 15.52 -26.29 -4.79
CA PRO A 195 16.41 -27.31 -4.20
C PRO A 195 16.96 -26.93 -2.82
N ARG A 196 16.99 -25.62 -2.50
CA ARG A 196 17.46 -25.11 -1.20
C ARG A 196 16.39 -25.14 -0.11
N THR A 197 15.13 -25.33 -0.52
CA THR A 197 13.96 -25.20 0.38
C THR A 197 13.20 -26.51 0.50
N PHE A 198 13.19 -27.34 -0.54
CA PHE A 198 12.49 -28.62 -0.61
C PHE A 198 13.46 -29.75 -0.94
N ASN A 199 13.17 -30.95 -0.41
CA ASN A 199 13.94 -32.13 -0.78
C ASN A 199 13.51 -32.68 -2.16
N GLN A 200 14.32 -33.56 -2.76
CA GLN A 200 14.03 -34.11 -4.08
C GLN A 200 12.68 -34.83 -4.18
N LYS A 201 12.22 -35.50 -3.11
CA LYS A 201 10.92 -36.19 -3.09
C LYS A 201 9.75 -35.20 -3.15
N GLN A 202 9.82 -34.11 -2.39
CA GLN A 202 8.82 -33.04 -2.38
C GLN A 202 8.77 -32.30 -3.72
N ILE A 203 9.94 -32.10 -4.35
CA ILE A 203 10.01 -31.50 -5.69
C ILE A 203 9.35 -32.42 -6.73
N ALA A 204 9.59 -33.73 -6.67
CA ALA A 204 8.96 -34.69 -7.57
C ALA A 204 7.43 -34.70 -7.41
N GLU A 205 6.93 -34.68 -6.17
CA GLU A 205 5.51 -34.63 -5.86
C GLU A 205 4.84 -33.34 -6.36
N LEU A 206 5.51 -32.19 -6.20
CA LEU A 206 5.08 -30.91 -6.78
C LEU A 206 4.98 -30.96 -8.32
N VAL A 207 5.97 -31.57 -8.98
CA VAL A 207 5.96 -31.74 -10.44
C VAL A 207 4.80 -32.63 -10.89
N SER A 208 4.53 -33.72 -10.16
CA SER A 208 3.38 -34.60 -10.43
C SER A 208 2.04 -33.86 -10.29
N LEU A 209 1.87 -33.03 -9.24
CA LEU A 209 0.65 -32.23 -9.06
C LEU A 209 0.46 -31.19 -10.17
N LEU A 210 1.53 -30.51 -10.59
CA LEU A 210 1.48 -29.51 -11.65
C LEU A 210 1.20 -30.12 -13.03
N ASN A 211 1.67 -31.34 -13.29
CA ASN A 211 1.40 -32.04 -14.55
C ASN A 211 -0.01 -32.63 -14.61
N ASN A 212 -0.61 -32.99 -13.48
CA ASN A 212 -1.99 -33.51 -13.44
C ASN A 212 -3.03 -32.40 -13.67
N ASN A 213 -2.77 -31.17 -13.24
CA ASN A 213 -3.65 -30.02 -13.47
C ASN A 213 -3.65 -29.47 -14.91
N LYS A 214 -2.92 -30.09 -15.85
CA LYS A 214 -2.89 -29.71 -17.27
C LYS A 214 -3.81 -30.56 -18.17
N LYS A 215 -4.60 -31.47 -17.58
CA LYS A 215 -5.46 -32.40 -18.33
C LYS A 215 -6.94 -32.03 -18.37
N ASP A 216 -7.33 -30.87 -17.82
CA ASP A 216 -8.65 -30.24 -18.00
C ASP A 216 -8.48 -28.95 -18.82
#